data_AF-A0A935KTZ2-F1
#
_entry.id   AF-A0A935KTZ2-F1
#
_cell.length_a   1.000
_cell.length_b   1.000
_cell.length_c   1.000
_cell.angle_alpha   90.00
_cell.angle_beta   90.00
_cell.angle_gamma   90.00
#
_symmetry.space_group_name_H-M   'P 1'
#
loop_
_entity.id
_entity.type
_entity.pdbx_description
1 polymer ?
#
loop_
_entity_poly.entity_id
_entity_poly.type
_entity_poly.pdbx_seq_one_letter_code
_entity_poly.pdbx_strand_id
1 'polypeptide(L)' 'MVNDVKTAGYYSVNFNAAGIPSGVYFYKLTGETSGNSFSAVKKMLLVK' A
#
# COMPACT_ATOMS: atom_id res chain seq x y z
N MET A 1 -2.15 6.54 11.89
CA MET A 1 -3.24 6.31 10.92
C MET A 1 -2.67 6.57 9.53
N VAL A 2 -2.89 5.68 8.55
CA VAL A 2 -2.20 5.70 7.23
C VAL A 2 -3.09 6.25 6.09
N ASN A 3 -4.32 6.65 6.40
CA ASN A 3 -5.36 7.04 5.44
C ASN A 3 -5.49 8.57 5.31
N ASP A 4 -4.39 9.26 5.06
CA ASP A 4 -4.45 10.69 4.71
C ASP A 4 -4.62 10.87 3.21
N VAL A 5 -5.43 11.86 2.81
CA VAL A 5 -5.52 12.30 1.42
C VAL A 5 -4.19 12.92 1.03
N LYS A 6 -3.52 12.30 0.05
CA LYS A 6 -2.23 12.75 -0.47
C LYS A 6 -2.44 13.52 -1.77
N THR A 7 -1.77 14.66 -1.93
CA THR A 7 -1.75 15.41 -3.21
C THR A 7 -1.02 14.61 -4.28
N ALA A 8 -1.07 15.02 -5.55
CA ALA A 8 -0.28 14.35 -6.58
C ALA A 8 1.22 14.42 -6.27
N GLY A 9 1.91 13.28 -6.35
CA GLY A 9 3.34 13.19 -6.06
C GLY A 9 3.80 11.76 -5.82
N TYR A 10 5.11 11.60 -5.58
CA TYR A 10 5.69 10.32 -5.20
C TYR A 10 5.67 10.16 -3.68
N TYR A 11 5.15 9.04 -3.21
CA TYR A 11 5.09 8.71 -1.78
C TYR A 11 5.79 7.39 -1.51
N SER A 12 6.55 7.36 -0.43
CA SER A 12 7.13 6.13 0.12
C SER A 12 6.52 5.87 1.48
N VAL A 13 6.09 4.63 1.70
CA VAL A 13 5.52 4.18 2.98
C VAL A 13 6.43 3.11 3.56
N ASN A 14 6.89 3.31 4.79
CA ASN A 14 7.63 2.29 5.51
C ASN A 14 6.64 1.33 6.20
N PHE A 15 6.72 0.05 5.86
CA PHE A 15 5.91 -1.00 6.48
C PHE A 15 6.76 -1.74 7.52
N ASN A 16 6.42 -1.57 8.81
CA ASN A 16 7.06 -2.32 9.89
C ASN A 16 6.44 -3.72 10.01
N ALA A 17 7.18 -4.73 9.58
CA ALA A 17 6.77 -6.13 9.60
C ALA A 17 7.19 -6.92 10.85
N ALA A 18 7.71 -6.27 11.91
CA ALA A 18 8.35 -6.95 13.05
C ALA A 18 7.46 -7.99 13.77
N GLY A 19 6.14 -7.80 13.76
CA GLY A 19 5.16 -8.70 14.38
C GLY A 19 4.42 -9.64 13.41
N ILE A 20 4.83 -9.69 12.14
CA ILE A 20 4.11 -10.41 11.09
C ILE A 20 4.96 -11.62 10.64
N PRO A 21 4.39 -12.85 10.60
CA PRO A 21 5.14 -14.04 10.21
C PRO A 21 5.55 -14.00 8.73
N SER A 22 6.56 -14.79 8.36
CA SER A 22 6.90 -14.98 6.95
C SER A 22 5.71 -15.59 6.20
N GLY A 23 5.45 -15.13 4.98
CA GLY A 23 4.30 -15.58 4.21
C GLY A 23 4.00 -14.70 3.00
N VAL A 24 2.97 -15.09 2.26
CA VAL A 24 2.46 -14.31 1.13
C VAL A 24 1.35 -13.39 1.62
N TYR A 25 1.49 -12.10 1.34
CA TYR A 25 0.56 -11.05 1.70
C TYR A 25 0.07 -10.33 0.44
N PHE A 26 -1.17 -9.86 0.49
CA PHE A 26 -1.72 -9.01 -0.56
C PHE A 26 -1.97 -7.62 -0.01
N TYR A 27 -1.65 -6.60 -0.79
CA TYR A 27 -1.98 -5.22 -0.48
C TYR A 27 -2.67 -4.56 -1.66
N LYS A 28 -3.54 -3.59 -1.35
CA LYS A 28 -4.31 -2.83 -2.32
C LYS A 28 -3.83 -1.39 -2.33
N LEU A 29 -3.51 -0.88 -3.51
CA LEU A 29 -3.27 0.53 -3.76
C LEU A 29 -4.54 1.13 -4.35
N THR A 30 -5.05 2.19 -3.75
CA THR A 30 -6.19 2.95 -4.25
C THR A 30 -5.81 4.41 -4.37
N GLY A 31 -6.22 5.05 -5.46
CA GLY A 31 -6.03 6.48 -5.67
C GLY A 31 -7.25 7.07 -6.36
N GLU A 32 -7.60 8.30 -6.00
CA GLU A 32 -8.69 9.04 -6.62
C GLU A 32 -8.15 10.36 -7.16
N THR A 33 -8.55 10.71 -8.37
CA THR A 33 -8.30 12.00 -8.99
C THR A 33 -9.62 12.57 -9.53
N SER A 34 -9.65 13.84 -9.91
CA SER A 34 -10.84 14.53 -10.42
C SER A 34 -11.44 13.80 -11.65
N GLY A 35 -12.36 12.87 -11.38
CA GLY A 35 -13.07 12.08 -12.38
C GLY A 35 -12.53 10.67 -12.66
N ASN A 36 -11.45 10.21 -12.01
CA ASN A 36 -10.94 8.84 -12.21
C ASN A 36 -10.54 8.18 -10.89
N SER A 37 -10.79 6.87 -10.80
CA SER A 37 -10.35 6.03 -9.70
C SER A 37 -9.36 4.98 -10.18
N PHE A 38 -8.31 4.77 -9.39
CA PHE A 38 -7.29 3.76 -9.60
C PHE A 38 -7.36 2.72 -8.48
N SER A 39 -7.27 1.45 -8.84
CA SER A 39 -7.19 0.35 -7.88
C SER A 39 -6.26 -0.74 -8.43
N ALA A 40 -5.28 -1.14 -7.65
CA ALA A 40 -4.38 -2.25 -7.98
C ALA A 40 -4.12 -3.13 -6.75
N VAL A 41 -4.20 -4.43 -6.93
CA VAL A 41 -3.80 -5.41 -5.91
C VAL A 41 -2.44 -5.97 -6.27
N LYS A 42 -1.53 -6.03 -5.30
CA LYS A 42 -0.19 -6.57 -5.47
C LYS A 42 0.09 -7.63 -4.40
N LYS A 43 0.87 -8.63 -4.80
CA LYS A 43 1.35 -9.70 -3.93
C LYS A 43 2.73 -9.33 -3.39
N MET A 44 2.94 -9.52 -2.09
CA MET A 44 4.19 -9.34 -1.37
C MET A 44 4.59 -10.66 -0.74
N LEU A 45 5.86 -11.06 -0.86
CA LEU A 45 6.42 -12.14 -0.08
C LEU A 45 7.18 -11.53 1.10
N LEU A 46 6.76 -11.84 2.32
CA LEU A 46 7.47 -11.48 3.54
C LEU A 46 8.35 -12.65 3.94
N VAL A 47 9.65 -12.42 4.01
CA VAL A 47 10.65 -13.39 4.47
C VAL A 47 11.38 -12.77 5.66
N LYS A 48 11.63 -13.57 6.69
CA LYS A 48 12.39 -13.18 7.88
C LYS A 48 13.81 -13.71 7.78
#